data_AF-A0A447RLQ7-F1
#
_entry.id   AF-A0A447RLQ7-F1
#
_cell.length_a   1.000
_cell.length_b   1.000
_cell.length_c   1.000
_cell.angle_alpha   90.00
_cell.angle_beta   90.00
_cell.angle_gamma   90.00
#
_symmetry.space_group_name_H-M   'P 1'
#
loop_
_entity.id
_entity.type
_entity.pdbx_description
1 polymer ?
#
loop_
_entity_poly.entity_id
_entity_poly.type
_entity_poly.pdbx_seq_one_letter_code
_entity_poly.pdbx_strand_id
1 'polypeptide(L)' 'MISFSVIAGVDPQVSLIASVVLCLAMSVFGGRPAMVTAAAGSVALVIGPMVHQHGVGYILPAVILAGIIQILFGLCAWRA' A
#
# COMPACT_ATOMS: atom_id res chain seq x y z
N MET A 1 7.70 9.51 -0.10
CA MET A 1 7.75 8.25 -0.86
C MET A 1 9.12 7.88 -1.35
N ILE A 2 9.86 8.78 -2.02
CA ILE A 2 11.21 8.49 -2.52
C ILE A 2 12.13 7.97 -1.39
N SER A 3 12.15 8.64 -0.23
CA SER A 3 12.89 8.17 0.95
C SER A 3 12.42 6.81 1.49
N PHE A 4 11.13 6.49 1.37
CA PHE A 4 10.59 5.18 1.78
C PHE A 4 10.91 4.07 0.78
N SER A 5 11.00 4.40 -0.52
CA SER A 5 11.46 3.47 -1.55
C SER A 5 12.92 3.08 -1.34
N VAL A 6 13.77 4.03 -0.94
CA VAL A 6 15.17 3.78 -0.57
C VAL A 6 15.26 2.83 0.62
N ILE A 7 14.41 3.01 1.64
CA ILE A 7 14.36 2.15 2.83
C ILE A 7 13.86 0.74 2.49
N ALA A 8 12.89 0.63 1.57
CA ALA A 8 12.31 -0.64 1.16
C ALA A 8 13.13 -1.38 0.07
N GLY A 9 14.22 -0.79 -0.43
CA GLY A 9 15.04 -1.39 -1.50
C GLY A 9 14.29 -1.56 -2.82
N VAL A 10 13.25 -0.75 -3.07
CA VAL A 10 12.40 -0.83 -4.26
C VAL A 10 12.52 0.45 -5.08
N ASP A 11 12.48 0.31 -6.41
CA ASP A 11 12.63 1.45 -7.33
C ASP A 11 11.64 2.59 -7.00
N PRO A 12 12.09 3.86 -6.93
CA PRO A 12 11.26 5.01 -6.56
C PRO A 12 10.02 5.18 -7.44
N GLN A 13 10.02 4.68 -8.68
CA GLN A 13 8.83 4.67 -9.53
C GLN A 13 7.69 3.82 -8.94
N VAL A 14 8.00 2.66 -8.34
CA VAL A 14 6.99 1.74 -7.79
C VAL A 14 6.26 2.38 -6.62
N SER A 15 7.01 3.04 -5.73
CA SER A 15 6.40 3.82 -4.67
C SER A 15 5.50 4.90 -5.27
N LEU A 16 6.01 5.76 -6.16
CA LEU A 16 5.22 6.88 -6.69
C LEU A 16 3.87 6.43 -7.28
N ILE A 17 3.88 5.36 -8.06
CA ILE A 17 2.68 4.77 -8.66
C ILE A 17 1.73 4.25 -7.56
N ALA A 18 2.25 3.57 -6.54
CA ALA A 18 1.45 3.08 -5.43
C ALA A 18 0.72 4.20 -4.66
N SER A 19 1.33 5.39 -4.47
CA SER A 19 0.65 6.50 -3.77
C SER A 19 -0.51 7.04 -4.59
N VAL A 20 -0.32 7.17 -5.90
CA VAL A 20 -1.35 7.70 -6.80
C VAL A 20 -2.53 6.73 -6.86
N VAL A 21 -2.24 5.44 -7.01
CA VAL A 21 -3.26 4.38 -6.99
C VAL A 21 -4.01 4.35 -5.66
N LEU A 22 -3.29 4.43 -4.53
CA LEU A 22 -3.91 4.45 -3.20
C LEU A 22 -4.78 5.70 -2.98
N CYS A 23 -4.32 6.86 -3.45
CA CYS A 23 -5.07 8.10 -3.34
C CYS A 23 -6.35 8.06 -4.19
N LEU A 24 -6.27 7.54 -5.42
CA LEU A 24 -7.44 7.31 -6.29
C LEU A 24 -8.40 6.30 -5.67
N ALA A 25 -7.90 5.17 -5.18
CA ALA A 25 -8.70 4.14 -4.52
C ALA A 25 -9.44 4.72 -3.31
N MET A 26 -8.77 5.49 -2.44
CA MET A 26 -9.41 6.12 -1.28
C MET A 26 -10.34 7.27 -1.66
N SER A 27 -10.13 7.95 -2.78
CA SER A 27 -11.09 8.94 -3.31
C SER A 27 -12.40 8.29 -3.73
N VAL A 28 -12.35 7.07 -4.28
CA VAL A 28 -13.54 6.32 -4.75
C VAL A 28 -14.19 5.50 -3.63
N PHE A 29 -13.41 4.86 -2.76
CA PHE A 29 -13.89 3.91 -1.74
C PHE A 29 -13.87 4.50 -0.30
N GLY A 30 -13.35 5.71 -0.10
CA GLY A 30 -13.20 6.31 1.23
C GLY A 30 -14.52 6.79 1.80
N GLY A 31 -15.00 6.14 2.87
CA GLY A 31 -16.26 6.48 3.55
C GLY A 31 -16.23 7.76 4.39
N ARG A 32 -15.10 8.47 4.47
CA ARG A 32 -14.92 9.65 5.33
C ARG A 32 -14.33 10.81 4.51
N PRO A 33 -15.15 11.82 4.12
CA PRO A 33 -14.67 12.93 3.31
C PRO A 33 -13.60 13.70 4.10
N ALA A 34 -12.46 13.98 3.44
CA ALA A 34 -11.23 14.61 3.96
C ALA A 34 -10.09 13.70 4.50
N MET A 35 -10.11 12.39 4.27
CA MET A 35 -8.94 11.55 4.58
C MET A 35 -7.89 11.60 3.45
N VAL A 36 -6.79 12.33 3.66
CA VAL A 36 -5.62 12.30 2.76
C VAL A 36 -4.82 11.02 3.05
N THR A 37 -4.89 10.05 2.13
CA THR A 37 -4.15 8.79 2.26
C THR A 37 -2.91 8.81 1.38
N ALA A 38 -1.74 8.58 1.96
CA ALA A 38 -0.46 8.42 1.26
C ALA A 38 0.23 7.15 1.77
N ALA A 39 1.14 6.55 0.99
CA ALA A 39 1.84 5.37 1.51
C ALA A 39 2.72 5.75 2.70
N ALA A 40 2.43 5.11 3.84
CA ALA A 40 3.13 5.29 5.08
C ALA A 40 4.43 4.48 5.11
N GLY A 41 5.44 4.99 5.82
CA GLY A 41 6.70 4.28 6.06
C GLY A 41 6.54 2.95 6.79
N SER A 42 5.45 2.78 7.54
CA SER A 42 5.11 1.50 8.18
C SER A 42 5.00 0.35 7.18
N VAL A 43 4.45 0.61 5.99
CA VAL A 43 4.34 -0.38 4.92
C VAL A 43 5.70 -0.63 4.26
N ALA A 44 6.50 0.42 4.06
CA ALA A 44 7.83 0.33 3.45
C ALA A 44 8.81 -0.52 4.29
N LEU A 45 8.74 -0.43 5.62
CA LEU A 45 9.56 -1.23 6.53
C LEU A 45 9.21 -2.72 6.51
N VAL A 46 7.98 -3.08 6.14
CA VAL A 46 7.54 -4.48 5.98
C VAL A 46 7.92 -5.01 4.59
N ILE A 47 7.80 -4.17 3.56
CA ILE A 47 8.16 -4.54 2.18
C ILE A 47 9.68 -4.73 2.03
N GLY A 48 10.52 -3.92 2.68
CA GLY A 48 11.98 -4.03 2.60
C GLY A 48 12.56 -5.43 2.84
N PRO A 49 12.35 -6.03 4.03
CA PRO A 49 12.84 -7.38 4.30
C PRO A 49 12.14 -8.44 3.42
N MET A 50 10.87 -8.23 3.04
CA MET A 50 10.14 -9.15 2.16
C MET A 50 10.74 -9.21 0.76
N VAL A 51 11.07 -8.06 0.17
CA VAL A 51 11.72 -7.94 -1.14
C VAL A 51 13.12 -8.53 -1.11
N HIS A 52 13.84 -8.35 0.00
CA HIS A 52 15.16 -8.92 0.15
C HIS A 52 15.14 -10.46 0.25
N GLN A 53 14.07 -11.05 0.79
CA GLN A 53 13.93 -12.50 0.95
C GLN A 53 13.27 -13.20 -0.25
N HIS A 54 12.30 -12.57 -0.93
CA HIS A 54 11.47 -13.20 -1.97
C HIS A 54 11.58 -12.53 -3.36
N GLY A 55 12.34 -11.43 -3.47
CA GLY A 55 12.51 -10.67 -4.70
C GLY A 55 11.38 -9.67 -5.00
N VAL A 56 11.66 -8.72 -5.89
CA VAL A 56 10.72 -7.64 -6.29
C VAL A 56 9.43 -8.14 -6.95
N GLY A 57 9.43 -9.35 -7.52
CA GLY A 57 8.24 -9.95 -8.14
C GLY A 57 7.11 -10.25 -7.15
N TYR A 58 7.42 -10.39 -5.86
CA TYR A 58 6.43 -10.68 -4.81
C TYR A 58 5.69 -9.45 -4.28
N ILE A 59 6.13 -8.23 -4.65
CA ILE A 59 5.48 -6.98 -4.22
C ILE A 59 4.06 -6.90 -4.78
N LEU A 60 3.88 -7.20 -6.07
CA LEU A 60 2.58 -7.13 -6.73
C LEU A 60 1.53 -8.08 -6.10
N PRO A 61 1.79 -9.38 -5.93
CA PRO A 61 0.83 -10.29 -5.28
C PRO A 61 0.59 -9.93 -3.81
N ALA A 62 1.61 -9.45 -3.08
CA ALA A 62 1.44 -9.01 -1.70
C ALA A 62 0.50 -7.79 -1.57
N VAL A 63 0.64 -6.80 -2.46
CA VAL A 63 -0.24 -5.62 -2.50
C VAL A 63 -1.67 -6.00 -2.87
N ILE A 64 -1.85 -6.92 -3.83
CA ILE A 64 -3.18 -7.43 -4.20
C ILE A 64 -3.82 -8.16 -3.02
N LEU A 65 -3.07 -9.02 -2.34
CA LEU A 65 -3.56 -9.74 -1.17
C LEU A 65 -3.94 -8.78 -0.04
N ALA A 66 -3.11 -7.77 0.23
CA ALA A 66 -3.40 -6.73 1.22
C ALA A 66 -4.69 -5.97 0.87
N GLY A 67 -4.90 -5.63 -0.41
CA GLY A 67 -6.13 -5.00 -0.89
C GLY A 67 -7.36 -5.88 -0.70
N ILE A 68 -7.27 -7.18 -0.99
CA ILE A 68 -8.35 -8.15 -0.77
C ILE A 68 -8.69 -8.24 0.72
N ILE A 69 -7.68 -8.35 1.59
CA ILE A 69 -7.88 -8.37 3.04
C ILE A 69 -8.52 -7.08 3.52
N GLN A 70 -8.11 -5.92 2.98
CA GLN A 70 -8.66 -4.63 3.33
C GLN A 70 -10.14 -4.49 2.92
N ILE A 71 -10.52 -5.00 1.75
CA ILE A 71 -11.91 -5.04 1.28
C ILE A 71 -12.74 -6.00 2.14
N LEU A 72 -12.21 -7.19 2.46
CA LEU A 72 -12.87 -8.17 3.33
C LEU A 72 -13.09 -7.61 4.74
N PHE A 73 -12.10 -6.95 5.32
CA PHE A 73 -12.24 -6.26 6.60
C PHE A 73 -13.24 -5.11 6.50
N GLY A 74 -13.23 -4.31 5.43
CA GLY A 74 -14.21 -3.25 5.23
C GLY A 74 -15.66 -3.75 5.08
N LEU A 75 -15.85 -4.91 4.45
CA LEU A 75 -17.15 -5.56 4.31
C LEU A 75 -17.62 -6.24 5.61
N CYS A 76 -16.70 -6.89 6.33
CA CYS A 76 -17.01 -7.63 7.56
C CYS A 76 -17.11 -6.70 8.79
N ALA A 77 -16.36 -5.60 8.82
CA ALA A 77 -16.45 -4.54 9.82
C ALA A 77 -17.58 -3.56 9.44
N TRP A 78 -18.80 -4.08 9.40
CA TRP A 78 -20.02 -3.34 9.15
C TRP A 78 -20.26 -2.34 10.30
N ARG A 79 -19.99 -1.05 10.05
CA ARG A 79 -20.33 0.13 10.89
C ARG A 79 -19.66 0.17 12.28
N ALA A 80 -18.59 0.94 12.40
CA ALA A 80 -18.29 1.70 13.62
C ALA A 80 -18.52 3.19 13.32
#